data_AF-A0A849BMT1-F1
#
_entry.id   AF-A0A849BMT1-F1
#
_cell.length_a   1.000
_cell.length_b   1.000
_cell.length_c   1.000
_cell.angle_alpha   90.00
_cell.angle_beta   90.00
_cell.angle_gamma   90.00
#
_symmetry.space_group_name_H-M   'P 1'
#
loop_
_entity.id
_entity.type
_entity.pdbx_description
1 polymer ?
#
loop_
_entity_poly.entity_id
_entity_poly.type
_entity_poly.pdbx_seq_one_letter_code
_entity_poly.pdbx_strand_id
1 'polypeptide(L)'
;MRRFAAWLGLSDARADDEGGVPSWHGVSTRARRLCGAAWLLVAVATFALLRWLMPLDDGLAGTAPVVIAVLLGALGLAWTERALVSAPRS
;
A
#
# COMPACT_ATOMS: atom_id res chain seq x y z
N MET A 1 -5.43 4.17 16.78
CA MET A 1 -5.91 3.44 17.98
C MET A 1 -7.27 2.83 17.71
N ARG A 2 -8.33 3.63 17.49
CA ARG A 2 -8.99 3.69 16.17
C ARG A 2 -9.95 4.88 16.01
N ARG A 3 -9.36 6.05 15.71
CA ARG A 3 -9.98 7.21 15.04
C ARG A 3 -9.02 7.80 14.02
N PHE A 4 -7.83 8.18 14.50
CA PHE A 4 -6.62 7.81 13.78
C PHE A 4 -6.64 6.27 13.64
N ALA A 5 -6.76 5.80 12.40
CA ALA A 5 -7.16 4.43 12.03
C ALA A 5 -8.63 4.02 12.32
N ALA A 6 -9.64 4.90 12.20
CA ALA A 6 -11.04 4.47 11.94
C ALA A 6 -11.17 3.66 10.61
N TRP A 7 -10.21 3.94 9.74
CA TRP A 7 -9.56 3.17 8.68
C TRP A 7 -9.16 1.71 9.01
N LEU A 8 -9.48 1.22 10.23
CA LEU A 8 -9.54 -0.16 10.72
C LEU A 8 -10.73 -0.38 11.69
N GLY A 9 -11.91 0.21 11.40
CA GLY A 9 -13.14 0.15 12.20
C GLY A 9 -13.25 1.22 13.31
N LEU A 10 -14.42 1.35 13.94
CA LEU A 10 -14.73 2.38 14.95
C LEU A 10 -14.64 3.82 14.39
N SER A 11 -14.37 4.84 15.22
CA SER A 11 -15.48 5.75 15.55
C SER A 11 -16.08 6.54 14.37
N ASP A 12 -17.38 6.45 14.11
CA ASP A 12 -18.37 5.58 14.79
C ASP A 12 -19.59 5.27 13.90
N ALA A 13 -19.33 4.95 12.63
CA ALA A 13 -20.35 4.97 11.58
C ALA A 13 -20.14 3.89 10.50
N ARG A 14 -20.07 2.63 10.94
CA ARG A 14 -20.55 1.42 10.23
C ARG A 14 -20.29 0.21 11.14
N ALA A 15 -21.16 0.04 12.13
CA ALA A 15 -21.16 -1.11 13.03
C ALA A 15 -22.22 -2.17 12.65
N ASP A 16 -22.91 -1.95 11.52
CA ASP A 16 -24.06 -2.74 11.06
C ASP A 16 -23.76 -3.64 9.84
N ASP A 17 -22.48 -3.95 9.60
CA ASP A 17 -22.11 -5.13 8.80
C ASP A 17 -20.76 -5.67 9.27
N GLU A 18 -20.77 -6.97 9.56
CA GLU A 18 -19.76 -7.79 10.23
C GLU A 18 -18.28 -7.41 10.02
N GLY A 19 -17.74 -6.60 10.94
CA GLY A 19 -16.41 -6.74 11.59
C GLY A 19 -15.12 -7.00 10.79
N GLY A 20 -15.16 -7.09 9.46
CA GLY A 20 -14.09 -7.59 8.62
C GLY A 20 -13.01 -6.55 8.36
N VAL A 21 -11.75 -6.94 8.54
CA VAL A 21 -10.61 -6.18 7.99
C VAL A 21 -10.86 -6.04 6.48
N PRO A 22 -10.68 -4.84 5.89
CA PRO A 22 -10.70 -4.64 4.44
C PRO A 22 -9.53 -5.38 3.80
N SER A 23 -9.69 -6.69 3.64
CA SER A 23 -8.90 -7.51 2.73
C SER A 23 -9.53 -7.41 1.33
N TRP A 24 -8.78 -7.76 0.29
CA TRP A 24 -9.22 -7.81 -1.11
C TRP A 24 -10.51 -8.62 -1.44
N HIS A 25 -11.31 -9.07 -0.47
CA HIS A 25 -12.63 -9.68 -0.66
C HIS A 25 -13.51 -8.88 -1.66
N GLY A 26 -14.13 -9.58 -2.60
CA GLY A 26 -14.88 -8.97 -3.71
C GLY A 26 -14.03 -8.39 -4.86
N VAL A 27 -12.74 -8.13 -4.66
CA VAL A 27 -11.83 -7.69 -5.74
C VAL A 27 -11.32 -8.89 -6.52
N SER A 28 -11.47 -8.86 -7.85
CA SER A 28 -11.08 -9.96 -8.75
C SER A 28 -9.58 -10.27 -8.69
N THR A 29 -9.22 -11.55 -8.81
CA THR A 29 -7.82 -12.02 -8.79
C THR A 29 -6.94 -11.32 -9.83
N ARG A 30 -7.51 -10.92 -10.97
CA ARG A 30 -6.82 -10.15 -12.01
C ARG A 30 -6.48 -8.73 -11.53
N ALA A 31 -7.44 -8.02 -10.92
CA ALA A 31 -7.21 -6.68 -10.38
C ALA A 31 -6.17 -6.69 -9.24
N ARG A 32 -6.23 -7.67 -8.33
CA ARG A 32 -5.21 -7.87 -7.28
C ARG A 32 -3.80 -8.00 -7.87
N ARG A 33 -3.63 -8.88 -8.86
CA ARG A 33 -2.33 -9.12 -9.53
C ARG A 33 -1.83 -7.90 -10.30
N LEU A 34 -2.71 -7.20 -11.01
CA LEU A 34 -2.34 -5.97 -11.74
C LEU A 34 -1.90 -4.86 -10.78
N CYS A 35 -2.59 -4.70 -9.63
CA CYS A 35 -2.19 -3.74 -8.61
C CYS A 35 -0.83 -4.10 -7.97
N GLY A 36 -0.62 -5.38 -7.65
CA GLY A 36 0.67 -5.91 -7.21
C GLY A 36 1.81 -5.61 -8.20
N ALA A 37 1.59 -5.92 -9.48
CA ALA A 37 2.57 -5.66 -10.53
C ALA A 37 2.86 -4.16 -10.74
N ALA A 38 1.82 -3.31 -10.69
CA ALA A 38 1.96 -1.87 -10.82
C ALA A 38 2.80 -1.28 -9.68
N TRP A 39 2.50 -1.62 -8.42
CA TRP A 39 3.26 -1.13 -7.28
C TRP A 39 4.68 -1.71 -7.19
N LEU A 40 4.89 -2.95 -7.67
CA LEU A 40 6.24 -3.51 -7.83
C LEU A 40 7.06 -2.71 -8.85
N LEU A 41 6.47 -2.37 -10.02
CA LEU A 41 7.13 -1.53 -11.03
C LEU A 41 7.46 -0.13 -10.48
N VAL A 42 6.53 0.49 -9.74
CA VAL A 42 6.77 1.78 -9.08
C VAL A 42 7.91 1.66 -8.07
N ALA A 43 7.91 0.64 -7.20
CA ALA A 43 8.98 0.44 -6.22
C ALA A 43 10.35 0.24 -6.88
N VAL A 44 10.44 -0.55 -7.96
CA VAL A 44 11.68 -0.74 -8.73
C VAL A 44 12.14 0.55 -9.40
N ALA A 45 11.23 1.32 -10.01
CA ALA A 45 11.55 2.61 -10.61
C ALA A 45 12.02 3.64 -9.58
N THR A 46 11.34 3.74 -8.43
CA THR A 46 11.76 4.59 -7.31
C THR A 46 13.12 4.17 -6.76
N PHE A 47 13.38 2.87 -6.58
CA PHE A 47 14.68 2.37 -6.15
C PHE A 47 15.78 2.76 -7.13
N ALA A 48 15.58 2.52 -8.44
CA ALA A 48 16.56 2.87 -9.47
C ALA A 48 16.84 4.38 -9.52
N LEU A 49 15.80 5.21 -9.41
CA LEU A 49 15.91 6.66 -9.42
C LEU A 49 16.64 7.18 -8.16
N LEU A 50 16.31 6.67 -6.97
CA LEU A 50 17.01 7.02 -5.72
C LEU A 50 18.47 6.54 -5.74
N ARG A 51 18.74 5.35 -6.28
CA ARG A 51 20.09 4.80 -6.45
C ARG A 51 20.93 5.60 -7.45
N TRP A 52 20.30 6.27 -8.42
CA TRP A 52 20.97 7.18 -9.34
C TRP A 52 21.19 8.58 -8.74
N LEU A 53 20.22 9.07 -7.96
CA LEU A 53 20.27 10.40 -7.35
C LEU A 53 21.21 10.48 -6.12
N MET A 54 21.32 9.39 -5.35
CA MET A 54 22.24 9.29 -4.22
C MET A 54 23.52 8.54 -4.61
N PRO A 55 24.71 9.14 -4.43
CA PRO A 55 25.93 8.36 -4.24
C PRO A 55 25.70 7.41 -3.06
N LEU A 56 26.07 6.13 -3.20
CA LEU A 56 26.06 5.24 -2.04
C LEU A 56 27.30 5.54 -1.21
N ASP A 57 27.10 6.15 -0.05
CA ASP A 57 28.08 6.11 1.02
C ASP A 57 28.11 4.69 1.61
N ASP A 58 29.29 4.19 1.96
CA ASP A 58 29.50 2.87 2.58
C ASP A 58 28.99 2.87 4.04
N GLY A 59 27.68 2.75 4.21
CA GLY A 59 27.02 2.76 5.51
C GLY A 59 25.50 2.59 5.42
N LEU A 60 24.80 2.81 6.55
CA LEU A 60 23.35 2.65 6.66
C LEU A 60 22.57 3.51 5.64
N ALA A 61 23.10 4.67 5.25
CA ALA A 61 22.53 5.53 4.21
C ALA A 61 22.34 4.80 2.87
N GLY A 62 23.25 3.88 2.52
CA GLY A 62 23.15 3.08 1.30
C GLY A 62 21.96 2.11 1.26
N THR A 63 21.34 1.81 2.42
CA THR A 63 20.11 1.00 2.49
C THR A 63 18.83 1.81 2.30
N ALA A 64 18.89 3.14 2.45
CA ALA A 64 17.71 4.00 2.41
C ALA A 64 16.89 3.88 1.10
N PRO A 65 17.50 3.79 -0.12
CA PRO A 65 16.74 3.59 -1.36
C PRO A 65 15.88 2.32 -1.35
N VAL A 66 16.38 1.22 -0.78
CA VAL A 66 15.64 -0.06 -0.66
C VAL A 66 14.49 0.10 0.32
N VAL A 67 14.75 0.65 1.51
CA VAL A 67 13.75 0.84 2.56
C VAL A 67 12.61 1.75 2.07
N ILE A 68 12.93 2.85 1.40
CA ILE A 68 11.95 3.77 0.82
C ILE A 68 11.10 3.06 -0.25
N ALA A 69 11.72 2.31 -1.16
CA ALA A 69 10.99 1.57 -2.20
C ALA A 69 10.04 0.50 -1.63
N VAL A 70 10.48 -0.25 -0.61
CA VAL A 70 9.66 -1.26 0.07
C VAL A 70 8.48 -0.62 0.81
N LEU A 71 8.73 0.44 1.57
CA LEU A 71 7.66 1.17 2.28
C LEU A 71 6.64 1.77 1.30
N LEU A 72 7.12 2.37 0.21
CA LEU A 72 6.26 3.01 -0.80
C LEU A 72 5.40 1.98 -1.54
N GLY A 73 5.95 0.81 -1.90
CA GLY A 73 5.18 -0.30 -2.46
C GLY A 73 4.12 -0.85 -1.48
N ALA A 74 4.47 -1.02 -0.20
CA ALA A 74 3.55 -1.51 0.82
C ALA A 74 2.41 -0.53 1.13
N LEU A 75 2.73 0.76 1.31
CA LEU A 75 1.75 1.84 1.50
C LEU A 75 0.83 1.98 0.29
N GLY A 76 1.39 1.95 -0.92
CA GLY A 76 0.64 2.01 -2.17
C GLY A 76 -0.35 0.86 -2.32
N LEU A 77 0.08 -0.37 -2.03
CA LEU A 77 -0.80 -1.54 -2.03
C LEU A 77 -1.92 -1.43 -1.01
N ALA A 78 -1.63 -1.10 0.25
CA ALA A 78 -2.64 -0.94 1.29
C ALA A 78 -3.65 0.18 0.97
N TRP A 79 -3.20 1.28 0.36
CA TRP A 79 -4.07 2.37 -0.06
C TRP A 79 -4.97 1.99 -1.24
N THR A 80 -4.45 1.21 -2.19
CA THR A 80 -5.21 0.78 -3.38
C THR A 80 -6.18 -0.35 -3.06
N GLU A 81 -5.80 -1.29 -2.18
CA GLU A 81 -6.69 -2.29 -1.58
C GLU A 81 -7.91 -1.60 -0.97
N ARG A 82 -7.66 -0.58 -0.13
CA ARG A 82 -8.72 0.22 0.46
C ARG A 82 -9.62 0.86 -0.59
N ALA A 83 -9.03 1.56 -1.57
CA ALA A 83 -9.80 2.27 -2.60
C ALA A 83 -10.71 1.31 -3.38
N LEU A 84 -10.24 0.10 -3.69
CA LEU A 84 -11.01 -0.90 -4.45
C LEU A 84 -12.05 -1.63 -3.60
N VAL A 85 -11.80 -1.88 -2.31
CA VAL A 85 -12.75 -2.52 -1.39
C VAL A 85 -13.87 -1.56 -0.96
N SER A 86 -13.58 -0.25 -0.89
CA SER A 86 -14.57 0.79 -0.55
C SER A 86 -15.28 1.42 -1.75
N ALA A 87 -14.96 1.01 -2.98
CA ALA A 87 -15.66 1.46 -4.17
C ALA A 87 -17.11 0.92 -4.20
N PRO A 88 -18.13 1.75 -4.49
CA PRO A 88 -19.50 1.29 -4.63
C PRO A 88 -19.62 0.33 -5.83
N ARG A 89 -20.28 -0.82 -5.61
CA ARG A 89 -20.62 -1.76 -6.68
C ARG A 89 -21.85 -1.23 -7.41
N SER A 90 -21.64 -0.72 -8.63
CA SER A 90 -22.67 -0.36 -9.60
C SER A 90 -23.28 -1.58 -10.26
#